data_AF-A0A2X1MUH6-F1
#
_entry.id   AF-A0A2X1MUH6-F1
#
_cell.length_a   1.000
_cell.length_b   1.000
_cell.length_c   1.000
_cell.angle_alpha   90.00
_cell.angle_beta   90.00
_cell.angle_gamma   90.00
#
_symmetry.space_group_name_H-M   'P 1'
#
loop_
_entity.id
_entity.type
_entity.pdbx_description
1 polymer ?
#
loop_
_entity_poly.entity_id
_entity_poly.type
_entity_poly.pdbx_seq_one_letter_code
_entity_poly.pdbx_strand_id
1 'polypeptide(L)'
;MAELEDRLAPDLGLDDNGSLLLDFGPRQFTVSFDETLKPFVRDVSGSRLKDLPKPNKSDDETRANDAVNRYKLLKKDARTIAAQQVARLESAMCLRRRWSLENFQLFLVEHPLVRHLTAV
;
A
#
# COMPACT_ATOMS: atom_id res chain seq x y z
N MET A 1 -10.71 0.24 -24.57
CA MET A 1 -9.60 1.08 -24.04
C MET A 1 -9.70 1.37 -22.54
N ALA A 2 -10.86 1.25 -21.89
CA ALA A 2 -11.04 1.57 -20.46
C ALA A 2 -10.49 0.51 -19.47
N GLU A 3 -10.33 -0.76 -19.88
CA GLU A 3 -9.75 -1.82 -19.03
C GLU A 3 -8.24 -1.67 -18.82
N LEU A 4 -7.55 -0.86 -19.63
CA LEU A 4 -6.11 -0.67 -19.51
C LEU A 4 -5.74 0.20 -18.31
N GLU A 5 -6.64 1.07 -17.87
CA GLU A 5 -6.37 2.02 -16.79
C GLU A 5 -6.35 1.35 -15.41
N ASP A 6 -7.21 0.36 -15.20
CA ASP A 6 -7.28 -0.43 -13.96
C ASP A 6 -6.04 -1.34 -13.79
N ARG A 7 -5.33 -1.65 -14.88
CA ARG A 7 -4.10 -2.49 -14.90
C ARG A 7 -2.82 -1.73 -14.52
N LEU A 8 -2.89 -0.42 -14.34
CA LEU A 8 -1.70 0.44 -14.20
C LEU A 8 -1.30 0.78 -12.77
N ALA A 9 -2.09 0.38 -11.77
CA ALA A 9 -1.68 0.59 -10.38
C ALA A 9 -0.55 -0.39 -10.04
N PRO A 10 0.68 0.10 -9.76
CA PRO A 10 1.75 -0.78 -9.34
C PRO A 10 1.45 -1.33 -7.95
N ASP A 11 1.87 -2.56 -7.68
CA ASP A 11 1.71 -3.22 -6.38
C ASP A 11 2.54 -2.60 -5.26
N LEU A 12 3.46 -1.67 -5.58
CA LEU A 12 4.39 -1.02 -4.65
C LEU A 12 5.34 -1.98 -3.91
N GLY A 13 5.52 -3.19 -4.45
CA GLY A 13 6.23 -4.28 -3.77
C GLY A 13 5.54 -4.72 -2.48
N LEU A 14 4.22 -4.55 -2.39
CA LEU A 14 3.40 -5.13 -1.33
C LEU A 14 3.24 -6.63 -1.58
N ASP A 15 3.14 -7.39 -0.50
CA ASP A 15 2.75 -8.79 -0.55
C ASP A 15 1.25 -8.95 -0.87
N ASP A 16 0.80 -10.20 -0.99
CA ASP A 16 -0.61 -10.53 -1.27
C ASP A 16 -1.58 -10.03 -0.18
N ASN A 17 -1.07 -9.69 1.02
CA ASN A 17 -1.84 -9.10 2.10
C ASN A 17 -1.91 -7.56 2.02
N GLY A 18 -1.33 -6.94 0.99
CA GLY A 18 -1.24 -5.49 0.87
C GLY A 18 -0.27 -4.86 1.86
N SER A 19 0.72 -5.63 2.33
CA SER A 19 1.67 -5.21 3.36
C SER A 19 3.12 -5.23 2.87
N LEU A 20 3.98 -4.46 3.53
CA LEU A 20 5.41 -4.45 3.28
C LEU A 20 6.19 -4.66 4.57
N LEU A 21 7.07 -5.66 4.59
CA LEU A 21 8.03 -5.87 5.67
C LEU A 21 9.22 -4.93 5.50
N LEU A 22 9.53 -4.20 6.57
CA LEU A 22 10.71 -3.36 6.72
C LEU A 22 11.63 -4.00 7.75
N ASP A 23 12.74 -4.55 7.27
CA ASP A 23 13.70 -5.27 8.11
C ASP A 23 14.79 -4.32 8.63
N PHE A 24 14.94 -4.25 9.95
CA PHE A 24 16.02 -3.53 10.62
C PHE A 24 17.04 -4.54 11.23
N GLY A 25 16.90 -5.84 10.96
CA GLY A 25 17.66 -6.92 11.59
C GLY A 25 16.89 -7.49 12.80
N PRO A 26 17.27 -7.18 14.05
CA PRO A 26 16.57 -7.70 15.23
C PRO A 26 15.20 -7.07 15.46
N ARG A 27 14.92 -5.94 14.82
CA ARG A 27 13.60 -5.30 14.80
C ARG A 27 13.04 -5.37 13.40
N GLN A 28 11.73 -5.57 13.31
CA GLN A 28 11.01 -5.60 12.05
C GLN A 28 9.72 -4.82 12.19
N PHE A 29 9.28 -4.22 11.10
CA PHE A 29 8.06 -3.42 11.04
C PHE A 29 7.25 -3.79 9.82
N THR A 30 5.94 -3.79 9.96
CA THR A 30 5.03 -4.05 8.84
C THR A 30 4.32 -2.75 8.49
N VAL A 31 4.38 -2.37 7.22
CA VAL A 31 3.57 -1.28 6.66
C VAL A 31 2.28 -1.88 6.11
N SER A 32 1.15 -1.24 6.41
CA SER A 32 -0.15 -1.53 5.81
C SER A 32 -0.89 -0.21 5.54
N PHE A 33 -2.06 -0.28 4.90
CA PHE A 33 -2.82 0.91 4.50
C PHE A 33 -4.19 0.95 5.16
N ASP A 34 -4.67 2.17 5.42
CA ASP A 34 -6.07 2.41 5.81
C ASP A 34 -6.98 2.54 4.58
N GLU A 35 -8.27 2.73 4.83
CA GLU A 35 -9.30 2.89 3.80
C GLU A 35 -9.13 4.14 2.92
N THR A 36 -8.22 5.05 3.31
CA THR A 36 -7.84 6.23 2.52
C THR A 36 -6.51 6.04 1.78
N LEU A 37 -6.00 4.80 1.74
CA LEU A 37 -4.70 4.42 1.20
C LEU A 37 -3.53 5.18 1.83
N LYS A 38 -3.68 5.62 3.08
CA LYS A 38 -2.55 6.18 3.83
C LYS A 38 -1.77 5.04 4.49
N PRO A 39 -0.46 4.96 4.24
CA PRO A 39 0.37 3.95 4.89
C PRO A 39 0.50 4.25 6.39
N PHE A 40 0.50 3.18 7.19
CA PHE A 40 0.84 3.21 8.61
C PHE A 40 1.73 2.02 8.95
N VAL A 41 2.43 2.12 10.09
CA VAL A 41 3.41 1.11 10.51
C VAL A 41 2.91 0.38 11.75
N ARG A 42 3.17 -0.93 11.82
CA ARG A 42 3.01 -1.76 13.02
C ARG A 42 4.36 -2.35 13.42
N ASP A 43 4.55 -2.56 14.71
CA ASP A 43 5.65 -3.39 15.20
C ASP A 43 5.28 -4.89 15.14
N VAL A 44 6.23 -5.75 15.53
CA VAL A 44 6.05 -7.21 15.57
C VAL A 44 4.92 -7.69 16.49
N SER A 45 4.47 -6.87 17.45
CA SER A 45 3.31 -7.19 18.29
C SER A 45 1.98 -6.87 17.61
N GLY A 46 2.01 -6.24 16.44
CA GLY A 46 0.85 -5.74 15.72
C GLY A 46 0.39 -4.35 16.17
N SER A 47 1.11 -3.72 17.11
CA SER A 47 0.75 -2.40 17.64
C SER A 47 1.01 -1.31 16.60
N ARG A 48 0.00 -0.47 16.32
CA ARG A 48 0.12 0.63 15.37
C ARG A 48 0.99 1.74 15.95
N LEU A 49 2.00 2.14 15.19
CA LEU A 49 2.94 3.21 15.54
C LEU A 49 2.54 4.53 14.88
N LYS A 50 3.01 5.64 15.46
CA LYS A 50 2.79 6.98 14.90
C LYS A 50 3.55 7.22 13.59
N ASP A 51 4.75 6.66 13.47
CA ASP A 51 5.56 6.63 12.25
C ASP A 51 6.60 5.50 12.36
N LEU A 52 7.38 5.26 11.30
CA LEU A 52 8.50 4.33 11.32
C LEU A 52 9.56 4.82 12.34
N PRO A 53 9.93 3.99 13.34
CA PRO A 53 10.98 4.35 14.27
C PRO A 53 12.31 4.60 13.57
N LYS A 54 13.11 5.53 14.11
CA LYS A 54 14.47 5.74 13.63
C LYS A 54 15.35 4.51 13.94
N PRO A 55 16.33 4.19 13.06
CA PRO A 55 17.36 3.22 13.37
C PRO A 55 18.07 3.55 14.68
N ASN A 56 18.43 2.54 15.46
CA ASN A 56 19.19 2.67 16.70
C ASN A 56 20.40 1.72 16.72
N LYS A 57 21.18 1.73 17.81
CA LYS A 57 22.42 0.95 17.94
C LYS A 57 22.24 -0.56 17.93
N SER A 58 21.05 -1.08 18.23
CA SER A 58 20.78 -2.52 18.15
C SER A 58 20.40 -2.97 16.75
N ASP A 59 20.03 -2.06 15.86
CA ASP A 59 19.61 -2.38 14.49
C ASP A 59 20.82 -2.62 13.58
N ASP A 60 20.62 -3.40 12.51
CA ASP A 60 21.57 -3.48 11.41
C ASP A 60 21.52 -2.18 10.62
N GLU A 61 22.63 -1.44 10.60
CA GLU A 61 22.70 -0.09 10.02
C GLU A 61 22.33 -0.08 8.53
N THR A 62 22.77 -1.08 7.75
CA THR A 62 22.52 -1.13 6.32
C THR A 62 21.04 -1.40 6.06
N ARG A 63 20.49 -2.45 6.70
CA ARG A 63 19.08 -2.83 6.52
C ARG A 63 18.13 -1.75 6.99
N ALA A 64 18.43 -1.12 8.13
CA ALA A 64 17.59 -0.07 8.69
C ALA A 64 17.58 1.18 7.81
N ASN A 65 18.72 1.58 7.24
CA ASN A 65 18.78 2.70 6.29
C ASN A 65 18.01 2.40 4.99
N ASP A 66 18.15 1.19 4.45
CA ASP A 66 17.40 0.75 3.27
C ASP A 66 15.90 0.74 3.54
N ALA A 67 15.48 0.22 4.69
CA ALA A 67 14.08 0.20 5.11
C ALA A 67 13.48 1.61 5.25
N VAL A 68 14.22 2.54 5.85
CA VAL A 68 13.81 3.96 5.96
C VAL A 68 13.65 4.60 4.58
N ASN A 69 14.61 4.37 3.67
CA ASN A 69 14.55 4.87 2.31
C ASN A 69 13.38 4.28 1.54
N ARG A 70 13.17 2.96 1.65
CA ARG A 70 12.05 2.24 1.03
C ARG A 70 10.71 2.79 1.50
N TYR A 71 10.55 3.00 2.80
CA TYR A 71 9.32 3.55 3.36
C TYR A 71 9.07 5.01 2.92
N LYS A 72 10.13 5.82 2.79
CA LYS A 72 10.00 7.19 2.27
C LYS A 72 9.50 7.22 0.82
N LEU A 73 10.06 6.36 -0.04
CA LEU A 73 9.60 6.20 -1.42
C LEU A 73 8.16 5.69 -1.47
N LEU A 74 7.86 4.65 -0.70
CA LEU A 74 6.51 4.08 -0.58
C LEU A 74 5.48 5.16 -0.22
N LYS A 75 5.76 6.02 0.77
CA LYS A 75 4.84 7.12 1.14
C LYS A 75 4.54 8.07 -0.03
N LYS A 76 5.55 8.38 -0.85
CA LYS A 76 5.39 9.27 -2.01
C LYS A 76 4.58 8.61 -3.12
N ASP A 77 4.91 7.36 -3.43
CA ASP A 77 4.29 6.63 -4.52
C ASP A 77 2.84 6.27 -4.16
N ALA A 78 2.59 5.78 -2.94
CA ALA A 78 1.26 5.49 -2.42
C ALA A 78 0.34 6.71 -2.47
N ARG A 79 0.81 7.90 -2.06
CA ARG A 79 0.01 9.13 -2.15
C ARG A 79 -0.39 9.45 -3.59
N THR A 80 0.55 9.28 -4.52
CA THR A 80 0.32 9.58 -5.95
C THR A 80 -0.67 8.60 -6.56
N ILE A 81 -0.53 7.31 -6.26
CA ILE A 81 -1.42 6.25 -6.75
C ILE A 81 -2.79 6.36 -6.10
N ALA A 82 -2.87 6.63 -4.80
CA ALA A 82 -4.14 6.81 -4.10
C ALA A 82 -4.99 7.90 -4.74
N ALA A 83 -4.40 9.07 -5.03
CA ALA A 83 -5.11 10.16 -5.70
C ALA A 83 -5.65 9.74 -7.08
N GLN A 84 -4.86 8.97 -7.85
CA GLN A 84 -5.29 8.48 -9.16
C GLN A 84 -6.40 7.45 -9.05
N GLN A 85 -6.28 6.48 -8.13
CA GLN A 85 -7.25 5.40 -7.98
C GLN A 85 -8.59 5.91 -7.43
N VAL A 86 -8.57 6.87 -6.50
CA VAL A 86 -9.80 7.53 -6.02
C VAL A 86 -10.49 8.27 -7.16
N ALA A 87 -9.78 9.13 -7.90
CA ALA A 87 -10.38 9.89 -9.01
C ALA A 87 -10.95 8.98 -10.12
N ARG A 88 -10.29 7.84 -10.38
CA ARG A 88 -10.76 6.82 -11.33
C ARG A 88 -12.04 6.15 -10.84
N LEU A 89 -12.08 5.74 -9.57
CA LEU A 89 -13.26 5.11 -8.99
C LEU A 89 -14.45 6.08 -8.96
N GLU A 90 -14.22 7.33 -8.59
CA GLU A 90 -15.24 8.40 -8.63
C GLU A 90 -15.79 8.59 -10.05
N SER A 91 -14.91 8.68 -11.05
CA SER A 91 -15.32 8.80 -12.45
C SER A 91 -16.14 7.59 -12.91
N ALA A 92 -15.72 6.38 -12.52
CA ALA A 92 -16.45 5.16 -12.83
C ALA A 92 -17.84 5.11 -12.18
N MET A 93 -17.96 5.57 -10.92
CA MET A 93 -19.24 5.70 -10.23
C MET A 93 -20.16 6.71 -10.91
N CYS A 94 -19.65 7.90 -11.25
CA CYS A 94 -20.40 8.94 -11.97
C CYS A 94 -20.92 8.44 -13.33
N LEU A 95 -20.10 7.66 -14.05
CA LEU A 95 -20.46 7.06 -15.34
C LEU A 95 -21.26 5.76 -15.21
N ARG A 96 -21.55 5.30 -13.98
CA ARG A 96 -22.22 4.01 -13.70
C ARG A 96 -21.56 2.85 -14.43
N ARG A 97 -20.23 2.88 -14.50
CA ARG A 97 -19.43 1.84 -15.14
C ARG A 97 -19.71 0.50 -14.47
N ARG A 98 -19.87 -0.54 -15.27
CA ARG A 98 -19.97 -1.93 -14.80
C ARG A 98 -18.68 -2.66 -15.13
N TRP A 99 -18.30 -3.59 -14.27
CA TRP A 99 -17.18 -4.50 -14.48
C TRP A 99 -17.72 -5.93 -14.65
N SER A 100 -16.99 -6.77 -15.39
CA SER A 100 -17.14 -8.22 -15.27
C SER A 100 -16.71 -8.65 -13.87
N LEU A 101 -17.22 -9.78 -13.39
CA LEU A 101 -16.85 -10.32 -12.08
C LEU A 101 -15.33 -10.54 -11.96
N GLU A 102 -14.71 -11.12 -12.99
CA GLU A 102 -13.28 -11.40 -13.04
C GLU A 102 -12.44 -10.12 -12.90
N ASN A 103 -12.75 -9.07 -13.69
CA ASN A 103 -12.03 -7.81 -13.61
C ASN A 103 -12.25 -7.09 -12.27
N PHE A 104 -13.47 -7.20 -11.71
CA PHE A 104 -13.75 -6.64 -10.40
C PHE A 104 -12.92 -7.32 -9.30
N GLN A 105 -12.83 -8.65 -9.32
CA GLN A 105 -12.01 -9.39 -8.38
C GLN A 105 -10.53 -9.02 -8.53
N LEU A 106 -9.99 -9.11 -9.74
CA LEU A 106 -8.57 -8.91 -10.00
C LEU A 106 -8.09 -7.48 -9.69
N PHE A 107 -8.85 -6.46 -10.10
CA PHE A 107 -8.39 -5.06 -10.02
C PHE A 107 -8.88 -4.29 -8.80
N LEU A 108 -9.94 -4.74 -8.12
CA LEU A 108 -10.49 -4.04 -6.95
C LEU A 108 -10.44 -4.84 -5.66
N VAL A 109 -10.63 -6.16 -5.68
CA VAL A 109 -10.73 -6.97 -4.45
C VAL A 109 -9.40 -7.61 -4.07
N GLU A 110 -8.69 -8.17 -5.04
CA GLU A 110 -7.43 -8.90 -4.80
C GLU A 110 -6.20 -8.01 -4.93
N HIS A 111 -6.35 -6.83 -5.53
CA HIS A 111 -5.23 -5.91 -5.75
C HIS A 111 -4.60 -5.49 -4.39
N PRO A 112 -3.27 -5.65 -4.18
CA PRO A 112 -2.60 -5.41 -2.90
C PRO A 112 -2.90 -4.05 -2.27
N LEU A 113 -2.88 -2.98 -3.08
CA LEU A 113 -3.23 -1.62 -2.62
C LEU A 113 -4.73 -1.28 -2.73
N VAL A 114 -5.36 -1.46 -3.91
CA VAL A 114 -6.73 -0.97 -4.17
C VAL A 114 -7.79 -1.63 -3.30
N ARG A 115 -7.57 -2.87 -2.85
CA ARG A 115 -8.48 -3.58 -1.93
C ARG A 115 -8.82 -2.80 -0.67
N HIS A 116 -7.91 -1.95 -0.20
CA HIS A 116 -8.13 -1.13 0.98
C HIS A 116 -9.22 -0.06 0.76
N LEU A 117 -9.48 0.36 -0.49
CA LEU A 117 -10.59 1.29 -0.82
C LEU A 117 -11.97 0.61 -0.79
N THR A 118 -12.02 -0.71 -0.92
CA THR A 118 -13.27 -1.46 -1.10
C THR A 118 -13.64 -2.34 0.10
N ALA A 119 -12.76 -2.41 1.11
CA ALA A 119 -12.91 -3.25 2.30
C ALA A 119 -13.93 -2.74 3.34
N VAL A 120 -14.98 -2.03 2.91
CA VAL A 120 -16.01 -1.43 3.78
C VAL A 120 -16.98 -2.48 4.33
#